data_AF-A0A7C7Q5H0-F1
#
_entry.id   AF-A0A7C7Q5H0-F1
#
_cell.length_a   1.000
_cell.length_b   1.000
_cell.length_c   1.000
_cell.angle_alpha   90.00
_cell.angle_beta   90.00
_cell.angle_gamma   90.00
#
_symmetry.space_group_name_H-M   'P 1'
#
loop_
_entity.id
_entity.type
_entity.pdbx_description
1 polymer ?
#
loop_
_entity_poly.entity_id
_entity_poly.type
_entity_poly.pdbx_seq_one_letter_code
_entity_poly.pdbx_strand_id
1 'polypeptide(L)'
;LGVAVAGGKGKAATGVPERIAELPLGEGVKQSLIRASRLSAKVDNAVVQDGYTLYHHAIIFNEHGEWSVVQQGMNPVEHYARRYHWLGEGLRSFVEEPHQAVVGDRVEDYVLNLTSSRNEELRRASLDLVKESPAKLARAFNLVMRGQATLDNTHLGELSNLPRHLSMPRRIDWEAVKRAYDIQPTDYEELVEVRGMGPGTVRALALVSAIIHGHEIDWRDPVKYSFAHGGKDGVPYPVERRRMDKVIGFLRDVVESSRLGLDEKRQALRRLYTLERRMYGDEQGETPGT
;
A
#
# COMPACT_ATOMS: atom_id res chain seq x y z
N LEU A 1 -10.59 -16.91 -20.30
CA LEU A 1 -10.03 -15.57 -20.01
C LEU A 1 -8.61 -15.79 -19.50
N GLY A 2 -7.59 -15.34 -20.22
CA GLY A 2 -6.20 -15.47 -19.75
C GLY A 2 -5.91 -14.49 -18.61
N VAL A 3 -4.94 -13.59 -18.83
CA VAL A 3 -4.62 -12.50 -17.90
C VAL A 3 -5.37 -11.22 -18.31
N ALA A 4 -5.92 -10.53 -17.33
CA ALA A 4 -6.58 -9.23 -17.47
C ALA A 4 -5.96 -8.20 -16.52
N VAL A 5 -6.10 -6.92 -16.88
CA VAL A 5 -5.64 -5.80 -16.06
C VAL A 5 -6.77 -4.79 -15.94
N ALA A 6 -7.05 -4.35 -14.71
CA ALA A 6 -7.98 -3.25 -14.44
C ALA A 6 -7.28 -2.18 -13.59
N GLY A 7 -7.56 -0.91 -13.89
CA GLY A 7 -6.97 0.21 -13.17
C GLY A 7 -6.34 1.24 -14.08
N GLY A 8 -5.47 2.06 -13.51
CA GLY A 8 -4.77 3.15 -14.16
C GLY A 8 -4.69 4.37 -13.24
N LYS A 9 -4.88 5.56 -13.81
CA LYS A 9 -4.86 6.83 -13.08
C LYS A 9 -6.26 7.43 -12.99
N GLY A 10 -6.48 8.30 -12.00
CA GLY A 10 -7.73 9.05 -11.86
C GLY A 10 -8.96 8.15 -11.84
N LYS A 11 -9.95 8.41 -12.71
CA LYS A 11 -11.19 7.61 -12.78
C LYS A 11 -10.96 6.12 -13.04
N ALA A 12 -9.90 5.76 -13.76
CA ALA A 12 -9.58 4.36 -14.03
C ALA A 12 -9.11 3.62 -12.76
N ALA A 13 -8.43 4.32 -11.85
CA ALA A 13 -8.00 3.76 -10.56
C ALA A 13 -9.20 3.47 -9.65
N THR A 14 -10.18 4.38 -9.62
CA THR A 14 -11.36 4.25 -8.76
C THR A 14 -12.43 3.32 -9.33
N GLY A 15 -12.47 3.14 -10.66
CA GLY A 15 -13.49 2.35 -11.37
C GLY A 15 -13.16 0.85 -11.51
N VAL A 16 -12.17 0.34 -10.78
CA VAL A 16 -11.78 -1.08 -10.84
C VAL A 16 -12.89 -2.02 -10.40
N PRO A 17 -13.61 -1.77 -9.29
CA PRO A 17 -14.69 -2.66 -8.85
C PRO A 17 -15.79 -2.85 -9.91
N GLU A 18 -16.23 -1.76 -10.54
CA GLU A 18 -17.27 -1.76 -11.56
C GLU A 18 -16.80 -2.54 -12.80
N ARG A 19 -15.55 -2.33 -13.23
CA ARG A 19 -14.97 -3.08 -14.36
C ARG A 19 -14.92 -4.58 -14.10
N ILE A 20 -14.53 -5.00 -12.89
CA ILE A 20 -14.46 -6.43 -12.54
C ILE A 20 -15.87 -7.04 -12.50
N ALA A 21 -16.86 -6.30 -12.00
CA ALA A 21 -18.25 -6.76 -11.92
C ALA A 21 -18.85 -7.08 -13.30
N GLU A 22 -18.45 -6.36 -14.34
CA GLU A 22 -18.90 -6.54 -15.73
C GLU A 22 -18.25 -7.72 -16.46
N LEU A 23 -17.15 -8.28 -15.95
CA LEU A 23 -16.44 -9.37 -16.62
C LEU A 23 -17.21 -10.70 -16.55
N PRO A 24 -17.07 -11.60 -17.53
CA PRO A 24 -17.67 -12.93 -17.49
C PRO A 24 -16.86 -13.89 -16.59
N LEU A 25 -16.79 -13.57 -15.29
CA LEU A 25 -16.13 -14.36 -14.24
C LEU A 25 -17.18 -14.92 -13.27
N GLY A 26 -16.83 -15.97 -12.52
CA GLY A 26 -17.67 -16.47 -11.43
C GLY A 26 -17.86 -15.43 -10.32
N GLU A 27 -19.04 -15.37 -9.71
CA GLU A 27 -19.39 -14.33 -8.73
C GLU A 27 -18.44 -14.29 -7.52
N GLY A 28 -18.06 -15.46 -6.98
CA GLY A 28 -17.08 -15.52 -5.89
C GLY A 28 -15.70 -14.99 -6.28
N VAL A 29 -15.26 -15.24 -7.52
CA VAL A 29 -14.00 -14.71 -8.06
C VAL A 29 -14.08 -13.18 -8.18
N LYS A 30 -15.20 -12.65 -8.70
CA LYS A 30 -15.42 -11.20 -8.78
C LYS A 30 -15.34 -10.54 -7.42
N GLN A 31 -16.07 -11.07 -6.43
CA GLN A 31 -16.10 -10.52 -5.08
C GLN A 31 -14.71 -10.54 -4.43
N SER A 32 -13.97 -11.64 -4.57
CA SER A 32 -12.59 -11.74 -4.08
C SER A 32 -11.67 -10.70 -4.72
N LEU A 33 -11.69 -10.56 -6.04
CA LEU A 33 -10.86 -9.59 -6.76
C LEU A 33 -11.22 -8.13 -6.42
N ILE A 34 -12.51 -7.83 -6.27
CA ILE A 34 -13.00 -6.51 -5.85
C ILE A 34 -12.51 -6.20 -4.43
N ARG A 35 -12.62 -7.17 -3.50
CA ARG A 35 -12.14 -7.04 -2.13
C ARG A 35 -10.63 -6.80 -2.11
N ALA A 36 -9.85 -7.61 -2.82
CA ALA A 36 -8.40 -7.46 -2.92
C ALA A 36 -8.00 -6.09 -3.47
N SER A 37 -8.65 -5.63 -4.54
CA SER A 37 -8.42 -4.30 -5.10
C SER A 37 -8.72 -3.19 -4.09
N ARG A 38 -9.83 -3.28 -3.36
CA ARG A 38 -10.24 -2.27 -2.38
C ARG A 38 -9.32 -2.22 -1.17
N LEU A 39 -9.04 -3.37 -0.56
CA LEU A 39 -8.20 -3.47 0.62
C LEU A 39 -6.77 -3.04 0.35
N SER A 40 -6.18 -3.45 -0.78
CA SER A 40 -4.83 -3.02 -1.15
C SER A 40 -4.75 -1.48 -1.22
N ALA A 41 -5.71 -0.84 -1.92
CA ALA A 41 -5.74 0.62 -2.03
C ALA A 41 -6.03 1.31 -0.69
N LYS A 42 -6.81 0.67 0.17
CA LYS A 42 -7.15 1.20 1.49
C LYS A 42 -5.98 1.15 2.44
N VAL A 43 -5.23 0.04 2.45
CA VAL A 43 -4.05 -0.16 3.28
C VAL A 43 -2.96 0.84 2.91
N ASP A 44 -2.65 0.96 1.62
CA ASP A 44 -1.61 1.88 1.12
C ASP A 44 -1.95 3.35 1.33
N ASN A 45 -3.22 3.68 1.55
CA ASN A 45 -3.68 5.05 1.76
C ASN A 45 -3.96 5.40 3.23
N ALA A 46 -4.33 4.42 4.07
CA ALA A 46 -4.81 4.69 5.43
C ALA A 46 -4.07 3.93 6.53
N VAL A 47 -3.51 2.77 6.24
CA VAL A 47 -2.85 1.91 7.24
C VAL A 47 -1.33 2.09 7.19
N VAL A 48 -0.78 2.32 5.99
CA VAL A 48 0.57 2.86 5.80
C VAL A 48 0.43 4.35 5.48
N GLN A 49 0.99 5.21 6.33
CA GLN A 49 0.99 6.66 6.09
C GLN A 49 2.42 7.17 6.10
N ASP A 50 2.96 7.34 4.91
CA ASP A 50 4.36 7.69 4.63
C ASP A 50 4.50 9.04 3.90
N GLY A 51 3.40 9.79 3.78
CA GLY A 51 3.36 11.06 3.07
C GLY A 51 3.16 10.95 1.56
N TYR A 52 3.00 9.75 1.01
CA TYR A 52 2.71 9.53 -0.41
C TYR A 52 1.21 9.32 -0.62
N THR A 53 0.61 10.09 -1.54
CA THR A 53 -0.81 9.94 -1.88
C THR A 53 -0.96 9.04 -3.11
N LEU A 54 -1.85 8.05 -3.03
CA LEU A 54 -2.14 7.16 -4.16
C LEU A 54 -2.56 7.94 -5.41
N TYR A 55 -1.83 7.71 -6.49
CA TYR A 55 -2.00 8.36 -7.79
C TYR A 55 -2.32 7.36 -8.90
N HIS A 56 -1.85 6.13 -8.77
CA HIS A 56 -2.11 5.03 -9.69
C HIS A 56 -2.43 3.76 -8.93
N HIS A 57 -3.40 3.00 -9.43
CA HIS A 57 -3.78 1.69 -8.92
C HIS A 57 -4.03 0.76 -10.10
N ALA A 58 -3.39 -0.40 -10.14
CA ALA A 58 -3.67 -1.43 -11.12
C ALA A 58 -3.67 -2.81 -10.46
N ILE A 59 -4.71 -3.59 -10.76
CA ILE A 59 -4.81 -5.01 -10.43
C ILE A 59 -4.64 -5.83 -11.71
N ILE A 60 -3.78 -6.85 -11.64
CA ILE A 60 -3.54 -7.83 -12.67
C ILE A 60 -4.08 -9.15 -12.13
N PHE A 61 -4.91 -9.85 -12.89
CA PHE A 61 -5.57 -11.06 -12.43
C PHE A 61 -5.90 -12.03 -13.56
N ASN A 62 -6.17 -13.28 -13.22
CA ASN A 62 -6.66 -14.29 -14.16
C ASN A 62 -8.08 -14.78 -13.83
N GLU A 63 -8.60 -15.69 -14.63
CA GLU A 63 -9.94 -16.25 -14.46
C GLU A 63 -10.12 -17.14 -13.23
N HIS A 64 -9.03 -17.62 -12.63
CA HIS A 64 -9.03 -18.42 -11.40
C HIS A 64 -9.05 -17.55 -10.14
N GLY A 65 -8.93 -16.22 -10.28
CA GLY A 65 -8.90 -15.30 -9.16
C GLY A 65 -7.53 -15.10 -8.55
N GLU A 66 -6.46 -15.57 -9.19
CA GLU A 66 -5.10 -15.20 -8.82
C GLU A 66 -4.85 -13.73 -9.21
N TRP A 67 -4.17 -12.97 -8.35
CA TRP A 67 -4.03 -11.54 -8.55
C TRP A 67 -2.72 -10.98 -8.00
N SER A 68 -2.31 -9.85 -8.57
CA SER A 68 -1.30 -8.94 -8.03
C SER A 68 -1.77 -7.50 -8.19
N VAL A 69 -1.37 -6.64 -7.26
CA VAL A 69 -1.68 -5.20 -7.31
C VAL A 69 -0.38 -4.40 -7.31
N VAL A 70 -0.30 -3.42 -8.21
CA VAL A 70 0.79 -2.45 -8.26
C VAL A 70 0.21 -1.05 -8.13
N GLN A 71 0.58 -0.38 -7.05
CA GLN A 71 0.13 0.98 -6.77
C GLN A 71 1.31 1.94 -6.84
N GLN A 72 1.03 3.21 -7.16
CA GLN A 72 2.00 4.29 -7.08
C GLN A 72 1.45 5.42 -6.23
N GLY A 73 2.14 5.72 -5.14
CA GLY A 73 1.97 6.93 -4.35
C GLY A 73 2.91 8.04 -4.85
N MET A 74 2.46 9.28 -4.74
CA MET A 74 3.24 10.48 -5.06
C MET A 74 3.36 11.34 -3.80
N ASN A 75 4.59 11.74 -3.45
CA ASN A 75 4.81 12.76 -2.45
C ASN A 75 4.69 14.14 -3.13
N PRO A 76 3.69 14.97 -2.78
CA PRO A 76 3.44 16.23 -3.46
C PRO A 76 4.47 17.32 -3.13
N VAL A 77 5.22 17.16 -2.03
CA VAL A 77 6.22 18.14 -1.56
C VAL A 77 7.57 17.85 -2.17
N GLU A 78 8.04 16.61 -2.04
CA GLU A 78 9.38 16.19 -2.46
C GLU A 78 9.39 15.67 -3.91
N HIS A 79 8.22 15.55 -4.55
CA HIS A 79 8.04 15.07 -5.92
C HIS A 79 8.57 13.64 -6.21
N TYR A 80 8.83 12.84 -5.16
CA TYR A 80 9.17 11.43 -5.29
C TYR A 80 7.93 10.55 -5.51
N ALA A 81 8.16 9.41 -6.15
CA ALA A 81 7.18 8.33 -6.28
C ALA A 81 7.57 7.15 -5.39
N ARG A 82 6.56 6.47 -4.85
CA ARG A 82 6.71 5.20 -4.12
C ARG A 82 5.76 4.18 -4.72
N ARG A 83 6.21 2.93 -4.84
CA ARG A 83 5.42 1.84 -5.40
C ARG A 83 5.15 0.78 -4.36
N TYR A 84 3.91 0.32 -4.30
CA TYR A 84 3.47 -0.71 -3.38
C TYR A 84 3.08 -1.93 -4.19
N HIS A 85 3.70 -3.06 -3.88
CA HIS A 85 3.57 -4.30 -4.62
C HIS A 85 2.91 -5.36 -3.74
N TRP A 86 1.78 -5.85 -4.23
CA TRP A 86 0.95 -6.84 -3.58
C TRP A 86 0.89 -8.09 -4.45
N LEU A 87 0.94 -9.25 -3.82
CA LEU A 87 0.74 -10.55 -4.46
C LEU A 87 -0.28 -11.32 -3.64
N GLY A 88 -1.36 -11.78 -4.28
CA GLY A 88 -2.39 -12.57 -3.60
C GLY A 88 -1.89 -13.95 -3.19
N GLU A 89 -0.95 -14.52 -3.95
CA GLU A 89 -0.30 -15.78 -3.59
C GLU A 89 0.47 -15.64 -2.27
N GLY A 90 0.12 -16.47 -1.29
CA GLY A 90 0.76 -16.48 0.03
C GLY A 90 0.36 -15.32 0.96
N LEU A 91 -0.56 -14.45 0.56
CA LEU A 91 -1.08 -13.38 1.41
C LEU A 91 -1.88 -13.97 2.58
N ARG A 92 -1.47 -13.64 3.82
CA ARG A 92 -2.12 -14.14 5.04
C ARG A 92 -3.07 -13.13 5.66
N SER A 93 -2.75 -11.85 5.55
CA SER A 93 -3.58 -10.73 6.00
C SER A 93 -3.35 -9.53 5.10
N PHE A 94 -4.38 -8.71 4.90
CA PHE A 94 -4.26 -7.42 4.23
C PHE A 94 -3.68 -6.33 5.15
N VAL A 95 -3.72 -6.52 6.46
CA VAL A 95 -3.39 -5.47 7.44
C VAL A 95 -2.16 -5.79 8.28
N GLU A 96 -1.51 -6.93 8.05
CA GLU A 96 -0.27 -7.31 8.72
C GLU A 96 0.76 -7.81 7.71
N GLU A 97 1.86 -7.07 7.58
CA GLU A 97 2.97 -7.31 6.64
C GLU A 97 2.51 -7.76 5.23
N PRO A 98 1.55 -7.06 4.60
CA PRO A 98 0.88 -7.59 3.41
C PRO A 98 1.69 -7.40 2.12
N HIS A 99 2.63 -6.46 2.12
CA HIS A 99 3.39 -6.08 0.94
C HIS A 99 4.49 -7.09 0.64
N GLN A 100 4.52 -7.58 -0.59
CA GLN A 100 5.72 -8.26 -1.10
C GLN A 100 6.90 -7.28 -1.16
N ALA A 101 6.64 -6.06 -1.65
CA ALA A 101 7.64 -4.99 -1.66
C ALA A 101 6.98 -3.60 -1.61
N VAL A 102 7.64 -2.68 -0.91
CA VAL A 102 7.41 -1.24 -1.02
C VAL A 102 8.69 -0.64 -1.56
N VAL A 103 8.66 -0.05 -2.75
CA VAL A 103 9.86 0.42 -3.46
C VAL A 103 9.83 1.94 -3.58
N GLY A 104 10.91 2.59 -3.18
CA GLY A 104 11.10 4.03 -3.31
C GLY A 104 12.57 4.41 -3.29
N ASP A 105 12.89 5.59 -3.81
CA ASP A 105 14.26 6.11 -3.86
C ASP A 105 14.73 6.68 -2.51
N ARG A 106 13.77 6.96 -1.61
CA ARG A 106 13.99 7.58 -0.31
C ARG A 106 13.34 6.77 0.79
N VAL A 107 14.09 6.60 1.87
CA VAL A 107 13.61 6.12 3.17
C VAL A 107 13.24 7.35 3.97
N GLU A 108 12.04 7.39 4.51
CA GLU A 108 11.57 8.46 5.38
C GLU A 108 11.91 8.14 6.84
N ASP A 109 12.22 9.19 7.61
CA ASP A 109 12.60 9.03 9.02
C ASP A 109 11.44 8.53 9.90
N TYR A 110 10.20 8.93 9.55
CA TYR A 110 8.99 8.56 10.27
C TYR A 110 7.88 8.20 9.28
N VAL A 111 7.34 6.99 9.42
CA VAL A 111 6.16 6.48 8.71
C VAL A 111 5.22 5.86 9.72
N LEU A 112 3.94 6.22 9.70
CA LEU A 112 2.95 5.48 10.49
C LEU A 112 2.64 4.17 9.77
N ASN A 113 3.37 3.11 10.13
CA ASN A 113 3.25 1.80 9.50
C ASN A 113 2.41 0.83 10.36
N LEU A 114 1.09 0.98 10.33
CA LEU A 114 0.18 0.12 11.11
C LEU A 114 0.13 -1.32 10.61
N THR A 115 0.72 -1.64 9.45
CA THR A 115 0.84 -3.02 8.98
C THR A 115 1.99 -3.78 9.62
N SER A 116 2.88 -3.10 10.36
CA SER A 116 3.96 -3.77 11.08
C SER A 116 3.42 -4.83 12.02
N SER A 117 4.04 -6.01 12.03
CA SER A 117 3.79 -7.06 13.03
C SER A 117 3.92 -6.56 14.48
N ARG A 118 4.72 -5.51 14.72
CA ARG A 118 4.87 -4.89 16.05
C ARG A 118 3.65 -4.11 16.52
N ASN A 119 2.76 -3.75 15.60
CA ASN A 119 1.56 -2.96 15.88
C ASN A 119 0.31 -3.83 16.12
N GLU A 120 0.45 -5.14 16.36
CA GLU A 120 -0.70 -6.03 16.59
C GLU A 120 -1.61 -5.56 17.73
N GLU A 121 -1.04 -5.30 18.91
CA GLU A 121 -1.79 -4.81 20.08
C GLU A 121 -2.42 -3.44 19.81
N LEU A 122 -1.74 -2.58 19.07
CA LEU A 122 -2.27 -1.27 18.67
C LEU A 122 -3.48 -1.40 17.73
N ARG A 123 -3.44 -2.35 16.77
CA ARG A 123 -4.57 -2.66 15.89
C ARG A 123 -5.75 -3.20 16.70
N ARG A 124 -5.50 -4.09 17.67
CA ARG A 124 -6.53 -4.64 18.57
C ARG A 124 -7.16 -3.55 19.45
N ALA A 125 -6.35 -2.72 20.10
CA ALA A 125 -6.84 -1.60 20.90
C ALA A 125 -7.67 -0.62 20.06
N SER A 126 -7.26 -0.35 18.82
CA SER A 126 -8.02 0.51 17.89
C SER A 126 -9.37 -0.09 17.52
N LEU A 127 -9.46 -1.42 17.40
CA LEU A 127 -10.70 -2.13 17.18
C LEU A 127 -11.63 -2.03 18.41
N ASP A 128 -11.09 -2.24 19.60
CA ASP A 128 -11.84 -2.17 20.85
C ASP A 128 -12.39 -0.76 21.10
N LEU A 129 -11.60 0.28 20.84
CA LEU A 129 -12.03 1.68 20.95
C LEU A 129 -13.24 2.01 20.07
N VAL A 130 -13.33 1.40 18.88
CA VAL A 130 -14.46 1.63 17.96
C VAL A 130 -15.70 0.83 18.35
N LYS A 131 -15.51 -0.30 19.04
CA LYS A 131 -16.61 -1.07 19.63
C LYS A 131 -17.20 -0.38 20.86
N GLU A 132 -16.47 0.54 21.47
CA GLU A 132 -17.01 1.43 22.51
C GLU A 132 -17.89 2.56 21.94
N SER A 133 -18.76 3.11 22.80
CA SER A 133 -19.65 4.22 22.42
C SER A 133 -18.89 5.36 21.75
N PRO A 134 -19.34 5.89 20.59
CA PRO A 134 -18.68 7.01 19.91
C PRO A 134 -18.48 8.25 20.80
N ALA A 135 -19.37 8.46 21.77
CA ALA A 135 -19.25 9.56 22.74
C ALA A 135 -18.04 9.38 23.67
N LYS A 136 -17.67 8.15 24.04
CA LYS A 136 -16.46 7.87 24.81
C LYS A 136 -15.21 8.16 23.99
N LEU A 137 -15.17 7.67 22.75
CA LEU A 137 -14.05 7.95 21.84
C LEU A 137 -13.88 9.44 21.58
N ALA A 138 -14.99 10.19 21.41
CA ALA A 138 -14.94 11.65 21.28
C ALA A 138 -14.35 12.33 22.52
N ARG A 139 -14.65 11.85 23.73
CA ARG A 139 -14.01 12.39 24.94
C ARG A 139 -12.53 12.07 24.97
N ALA A 140 -12.15 10.81 24.73
CA ALA A 140 -10.76 10.38 24.64
C ALA A 140 -9.95 11.22 23.65
N PHE A 141 -10.47 11.38 22.43
CA PHE A 141 -9.87 12.22 21.39
C PHE A 141 -9.67 13.67 21.85
N ASN A 142 -10.69 14.27 22.49
CA ASN A 142 -10.60 15.65 22.98
C ASN A 142 -9.60 15.80 24.13
N LEU A 143 -9.43 14.78 24.99
CA LEU A 143 -8.42 14.77 26.04
C LEU A 143 -7.01 14.76 25.45
N VAL A 144 -6.77 13.89 24.47
CA VAL A 144 -5.50 13.82 23.71
C VAL A 144 -5.21 15.15 23.02
N MET A 145 -6.20 15.73 22.33
CA MET A 145 -6.05 17.03 21.64
C MET A 145 -5.73 18.20 22.57
N ARG A 146 -6.14 18.12 23.85
CA ARG A 146 -5.84 19.14 24.87
C ARG A 146 -4.46 18.97 25.49
N GLY A 147 -3.71 17.93 25.12
CA GLY A 147 -2.37 17.66 25.63
C GLY A 147 -2.36 17.16 27.08
N GLN A 148 -3.44 16.52 27.53
CA GLN A 148 -3.46 15.93 28.86
C GLN A 148 -2.66 14.62 28.85
N ALA A 149 -1.46 14.66 29.44
CA ALA A 149 -0.56 13.51 29.52
C ALA A 149 -1.11 12.39 30.41
N THR A 150 -0.84 11.14 30.04
CA THR A 150 -0.95 10.01 30.96
C THR A 150 0.18 10.07 32.00
N LEU A 151 0.04 9.31 33.09
CA LEU A 151 0.98 9.32 34.22
C LEU A 151 2.41 8.89 33.82
N ASP A 152 2.52 8.12 32.74
CA ASP A 152 3.71 7.55 32.11
C ASP A 152 4.12 8.36 30.87
N ASN A 153 4.58 9.59 31.09
CA ASN A 153 4.90 10.64 30.11
C ASN A 153 6.00 10.30 29.06
N THR A 154 6.31 9.02 28.83
CA THR A 154 7.36 8.52 27.92
C THR A 154 6.98 8.66 26.44
N HIS A 155 5.70 8.48 26.08
CA HIS A 155 5.28 8.40 24.67
C HIS A 155 5.01 9.76 23.99
N LEU A 156 4.78 10.83 24.75
CA LEU A 156 4.49 12.16 24.20
C LEU A 156 5.72 12.84 23.58
N GLY A 157 6.93 12.47 24.02
CA GLY A 157 8.19 13.03 23.49
C GLY A 157 8.42 12.66 22.02
N GLU A 158 8.15 11.41 21.64
CA GLU A 158 8.28 10.95 20.26
C GLU A 158 7.24 11.59 19.33
N LEU A 159 6.01 11.78 19.82
CA LEU A 159 4.92 12.40 19.05
C LEU A 159 5.16 13.89 18.74
N SER A 160 5.98 14.57 19.55
CA SER A 160 6.25 16.00 19.41
C SER A 160 7.14 16.36 18.21
N ASN A 161 7.94 15.40 17.71
CA ASN A 161 8.83 15.57 16.56
C ASN A 161 8.26 15.00 15.24
N LEU A 162 6.99 14.55 15.26
CA LEU A 162 6.40 13.93 14.08
C LEU A 162 6.17 14.93 12.94
N PRO A 163 6.34 14.51 11.68
CA PRO A 163 5.87 15.26 10.52
C PRO A 163 4.41 15.67 10.66
N ARG A 164 4.04 16.85 10.16
CA ARG A 164 2.66 17.38 10.28
C ARG A 164 1.59 16.42 9.77
N HIS A 165 1.89 15.60 8.76
CA HIS A 165 0.94 14.63 8.23
C HIS A 165 0.68 13.43 9.16
N LEU A 166 1.58 13.17 10.11
CA LEU A 166 1.46 12.13 11.14
C LEU A 166 0.95 12.67 12.48
N SER A 167 0.80 13.99 12.60
CA SER A 167 0.20 14.61 13.78
C SER A 167 -1.27 14.23 13.96
N MET A 168 -1.76 14.42 15.20
CA MET A 168 -3.15 14.19 15.56
C MET A 168 -4.07 14.97 14.61
N PRO A 169 -4.99 14.30 13.90
CA PRO A 169 -5.84 14.96 12.93
C PRO A 169 -6.78 15.95 13.64
N ARG A 170 -6.93 17.15 13.09
CA ARG A 170 -7.84 18.17 13.65
C ARG A 170 -9.32 17.79 13.55
N ARG A 171 -9.67 16.89 12.63
CA ARG A 171 -11.04 16.45 12.37
C ARG A 171 -11.06 14.95 12.14
N ILE A 172 -12.07 14.30 12.71
CA ILE A 172 -12.39 12.89 12.49
C ILE A 172 -13.76 12.81 11.83
N ASP A 173 -13.93 11.84 10.93
CA ASP A 173 -15.25 11.47 10.41
C ASP A 173 -16.02 10.69 11.50
N TRP A 174 -16.75 11.42 12.35
CA TRP A 174 -17.55 10.82 13.43
C TRP A 174 -18.71 9.95 12.91
N GLU A 175 -19.18 10.21 11.69
CA GLU A 175 -20.18 9.34 11.05
C GLU A 175 -19.56 8.00 10.66
N ALA A 176 -18.29 7.97 10.26
CA ALA A 176 -17.56 6.72 10.04
C ALA A 176 -17.36 5.94 11.33
N VAL A 177 -16.97 6.62 12.42
CA VAL A 177 -16.87 6.01 13.75
C VAL A 177 -18.20 5.41 14.18
N LYS A 178 -19.30 6.15 14.01
CA LYS A 178 -20.64 5.66 14.34
C LYS A 178 -21.01 4.44 13.49
N ARG A 179 -20.76 4.47 12.17
CA ARG A 179 -20.98 3.31 11.30
C ARG A 179 -20.21 2.09 11.75
N ALA A 180 -18.94 2.25 12.12
CA ALA A 180 -18.13 1.14 12.59
C ALA A 180 -18.61 0.61 13.95
N TYR A 181 -19.05 1.49 14.85
CA TYR A 181 -19.72 1.09 16.09
C TYR A 181 -21.02 0.33 15.81
N ASP A 182 -21.82 0.74 14.83
CA ASP A 182 -23.07 0.03 14.50
C ASP A 182 -22.79 -1.34 13.84
N ILE A 183 -21.73 -1.45 13.04
CA ILE A 183 -21.29 -2.69 12.37
C ILE A 183 -20.64 -3.68 13.35
N GLN A 184 -19.94 -3.18 14.39
CA GLN A 184 -19.14 -3.99 15.32
C GLN A 184 -18.13 -4.91 14.59
N PRO A 185 -17.14 -4.36 13.87
CA PRO A 185 -16.19 -5.14 13.08
C PRO A 185 -15.47 -6.18 13.93
N THR A 186 -15.34 -7.40 13.41
CA THR A 186 -14.75 -8.53 14.10
C THR A 186 -13.23 -8.45 14.14
N ASP A 187 -12.63 -7.89 13.08
CA ASP A 187 -11.19 -7.70 12.93
C ASP A 187 -10.82 -6.32 12.37
N TYR A 188 -9.51 -6.08 12.22
CA TYR A 188 -8.99 -4.81 11.73
C TYR A 188 -9.18 -4.64 10.20
N GLU A 189 -9.31 -5.72 9.43
CA GLU A 189 -9.62 -5.64 8.00
C GLU A 189 -11.04 -5.06 7.81
N GLU A 190 -12.03 -5.62 8.51
CA GLU A 190 -13.41 -5.16 8.49
C GLU A 190 -13.53 -3.71 8.97
N LEU A 191 -12.80 -3.34 10.04
CA LEU A 191 -12.75 -1.96 10.52
C LEU A 191 -12.27 -1.02 9.40
N VAL A 192 -11.16 -1.37 8.75
CA VAL A 192 -10.58 -0.57 7.67
C VAL A 192 -11.51 -0.54 6.45
N GLU A 193 -12.28 -1.58 6.17
CA GLU A 193 -13.29 -1.61 5.09
C GLU A 193 -14.49 -0.68 5.34
N VAL A 194 -14.74 -0.28 6.59
CA VAL A 194 -15.85 0.63 6.90
C VAL A 194 -15.73 1.94 6.10
N ARG A 195 -16.82 2.30 5.41
CA ARG A 195 -16.90 3.52 4.62
C ARG A 195 -16.62 4.74 5.50
N GLY A 196 -15.66 5.56 5.08
CA GLY A 196 -15.22 6.76 5.81
C GLY A 196 -14.03 6.54 6.75
N MET A 197 -13.53 5.30 6.92
CA MET A 197 -12.26 5.03 7.61
C MET A 197 -11.05 5.46 6.78
N GLY A 198 -10.87 6.77 6.61
CA GLY A 198 -9.74 7.35 5.90
C GLY A 198 -8.47 7.44 6.76
N PRO A 199 -7.35 7.93 6.19
CA PRO A 199 -6.08 8.08 6.89
C PRO A 199 -6.17 8.94 8.16
N GLY A 200 -7.03 9.97 8.16
CA GLY A 200 -7.29 10.78 9.35
C GLY A 200 -7.89 9.96 10.48
N THR A 201 -9.02 9.31 10.23
CA THR A 201 -9.73 8.51 11.26
C THR A 201 -8.90 7.33 11.75
N VAL A 202 -8.25 6.58 10.85
CA VAL A 202 -7.39 5.44 11.22
C VAL A 202 -6.21 5.90 12.07
N ARG A 203 -5.55 7.00 11.69
CA ARG A 203 -4.46 7.60 12.50
C ARG A 203 -4.94 8.07 13.86
N ALA A 204 -6.11 8.70 13.94
CA ALA A 204 -6.67 9.13 15.21
C ALA A 204 -6.88 7.93 16.15
N LEU A 205 -7.48 6.85 15.65
CA LEU A 205 -7.69 5.64 16.42
C LEU A 205 -6.37 5.09 16.93
N ALA A 206 -5.36 4.94 16.06
CA ALA A 206 -4.04 4.47 16.45
C ALA A 206 -3.39 5.36 17.52
N LEU A 207 -3.41 6.69 17.35
CA LEU A 207 -2.80 7.61 18.31
C LEU A 207 -3.56 7.64 19.65
N VAL A 208 -4.89 7.59 19.65
CA VAL A 208 -5.67 7.47 20.89
C VAL A 208 -5.37 6.14 21.57
N SER A 209 -5.33 5.04 20.82
CA SER A 209 -4.99 3.71 21.35
C SER A 209 -3.61 3.70 22.00
N ALA A 210 -2.60 4.25 21.33
CA ALA A 210 -1.24 4.33 21.85
C ALA A 210 -1.19 5.10 23.17
N ILE A 211 -1.90 6.22 23.27
CA ILE A 211 -1.90 7.05 24.48
C ILE A 211 -2.70 6.39 25.62
N ILE A 212 -3.87 5.82 25.35
CA ILE A 212 -4.72 5.25 26.42
C ILE A 212 -4.17 3.92 26.93
N HIS A 213 -3.67 3.08 26.02
CA HIS A 213 -3.25 1.71 26.35
C HIS A 213 -1.72 1.58 26.48
N GLY A 214 -0.95 2.65 26.27
CA GLY A 214 0.50 2.65 26.40
C GLY A 214 1.21 1.78 25.36
N HIS A 215 0.60 1.58 24.18
CA HIS A 215 1.20 0.79 23.11
C HIS A 215 2.13 1.66 22.26
N GLU A 216 3.33 1.18 22.00
CA GLU A 216 4.26 1.82 21.08
C GLU A 216 3.77 1.72 19.62
N ILE A 217 4.06 2.76 18.85
CA ILE A 217 3.79 2.79 17.40
C ILE A 217 5.10 2.49 16.68
N ASP A 218 5.08 1.51 15.78
CA ASP A 218 6.21 1.31 14.86
C ASP A 218 6.24 2.42 13.80
N TRP A 219 7.24 3.30 13.89
CA TRP A 219 7.46 4.42 12.98
C TRP A 219 8.36 4.09 11.78
N ARG A 220 8.81 2.84 11.65
CA ARG A 220 9.77 2.45 10.62
C ARG A 220 9.15 2.43 9.22
N ASP A 221 9.89 2.98 8.26
CA ASP A 221 9.51 2.96 6.86
C ASP A 221 9.54 1.52 6.29
N PRO A 222 8.46 1.01 5.67
CA PRO A 222 8.43 -0.30 5.04
C PRO A 222 9.20 -0.41 3.72
N VAL A 223 9.80 0.69 3.21
CA VAL A 223 10.58 0.66 1.97
C VAL A 223 11.67 -0.42 1.99
N LYS A 224 11.57 -1.33 1.03
CA LYS A 224 12.60 -2.27 0.63
C LYS A 224 13.18 -1.74 -0.68
N TYR A 225 14.48 -1.46 -0.71
CA TYR A 225 15.17 -1.11 -1.95
C TYR A 225 14.89 -2.15 -3.05
N SER A 226 14.90 -1.71 -4.31
CA SER A 226 14.48 -2.50 -5.48
C SER A 226 15.41 -3.68 -5.78
N PHE A 227 15.42 -4.71 -4.95
CA PHE A 227 16.28 -5.88 -5.13
C PHE A 227 15.55 -7.07 -5.76
N ALA A 228 14.62 -6.82 -6.68
CA ALA A 228 13.92 -7.91 -7.39
C ALA A 228 14.91 -8.86 -8.13
N HIS A 229 16.12 -8.38 -8.45
CA HIS A 229 17.13 -9.15 -9.16
C HIS A 229 18.48 -9.20 -8.45
N GLY A 230 18.64 -8.62 -7.26
CA GLY A 230 19.95 -8.43 -6.62
C GLY A 230 20.53 -7.03 -6.85
N GLY A 231 21.51 -6.64 -6.05
CA GLY A 231 22.20 -5.35 -6.17
C GLY A 231 23.38 -5.43 -7.14
N LYS A 232 23.67 -4.32 -7.83
CA LYS A 232 24.93 -4.19 -8.62
C LYS A 232 26.15 -4.48 -7.73
N ASP A 233 26.06 -4.08 -6.47
CA ASP A 233 27.10 -4.24 -5.45
C ASP A 233 27.04 -5.59 -4.71
N GLY A 234 26.20 -6.53 -5.17
CA GLY A 234 26.13 -7.88 -4.61
C GLY A 234 25.31 -8.03 -3.32
N VAL A 235 24.67 -6.96 -2.83
CA VAL A 235 23.83 -6.96 -1.62
C VAL A 235 22.37 -6.74 -2.01
N PRO A 236 21.40 -7.58 -1.55
CA PRO A 236 21.55 -8.77 -0.70
C PRO A 236 22.11 -10.01 -1.43
N TYR A 237 22.07 -10.03 -2.77
CA TYR A 237 22.73 -11.00 -3.64
C TYR A 237 23.05 -10.33 -5.00
N PRO A 238 23.97 -10.88 -5.82
CA PRO A 238 24.32 -10.33 -7.12
C PRO A 238 23.15 -10.32 -8.12
N VAL A 239 23.22 -9.43 -9.11
CA VAL A 239 22.21 -9.33 -10.17
C VAL A 239 22.06 -10.66 -10.94
N GLU A 240 20.91 -11.33 -10.82
CA GLU A 240 20.64 -12.57 -11.56
C GLU A 240 20.08 -12.28 -12.97
N ARG A 241 20.99 -12.03 -13.93
CA ARG A 241 20.65 -11.66 -15.32
C ARG A 241 19.69 -12.63 -16.00
N ARG A 242 19.86 -13.94 -15.79
CA ARG A 242 18.96 -14.97 -16.36
C ARG A 242 17.51 -14.79 -15.91
N ARG A 243 17.29 -14.32 -14.68
CA ARG A 243 15.95 -14.02 -14.16
C ARG A 243 15.41 -12.76 -14.83
N MET A 244 16.24 -11.73 -15.01
CA MET A 244 15.87 -10.52 -15.75
C MET A 244 15.45 -10.86 -17.19
N ASP A 245 16.22 -11.66 -17.92
CA ASP A 245 15.91 -12.06 -19.30
C ASP A 245 14.57 -12.79 -19.41
N LYS A 246 14.29 -13.71 -18.47
CA LYS A 246 13.00 -14.40 -18.39
C LYS A 246 11.84 -13.43 -18.16
N VAL A 247 12.02 -12.47 -17.25
CA VAL A 247 11.00 -11.44 -16.97
C VAL A 247 10.78 -10.53 -18.19
N ILE A 248 11.85 -10.11 -18.86
CA ILE A 248 11.77 -9.29 -20.08
C ILE A 248 11.06 -10.05 -21.20
N GLY A 249 11.40 -11.33 -21.39
CA GLY A 249 10.73 -12.21 -22.36
C GLY A 249 9.23 -12.33 -22.08
N PHE A 250 8.87 -12.65 -20.83
CA PHE A 250 7.48 -12.71 -20.41
C PHE A 250 6.72 -11.39 -20.65
N LEU A 251 7.30 -10.24 -20.28
CA LEU A 251 6.68 -8.94 -20.51
C LEU A 251 6.49 -8.62 -22.00
N ARG A 252 7.44 -9.04 -22.85
CA ARG A 252 7.34 -8.90 -24.30
C ARG A 252 6.17 -9.70 -24.84
N ASP A 253 6.06 -10.97 -24.46
CA ASP A 253 4.98 -11.87 -24.88
C ASP A 253 3.60 -11.33 -24.43
N VAL A 254 3.53 -10.72 -23.24
CA VAL A 254 2.31 -10.07 -22.73
C VAL A 254 1.92 -8.85 -23.57
N VAL A 255 2.89 -7.99 -23.92
CA VAL A 255 2.60 -6.81 -24.76
C VAL A 255 2.17 -7.24 -26.16
N GLU A 256 2.81 -8.26 -26.73
CA GLU A 256 2.48 -8.80 -28.05
C GLU A 256 1.07 -9.44 -28.07
N SER A 257 0.72 -10.19 -27.03
CA SER A 257 -0.59 -10.86 -26.91
C SER A 257 -1.73 -9.95 -26.43
N SER A 258 -1.41 -8.74 -25.92
CA SER A 258 -2.41 -7.77 -25.46
C SER A 258 -3.36 -7.29 -26.58
N ARG A 259 -4.55 -6.79 -26.21
CA ARG A 259 -5.52 -6.20 -27.16
C ARG A 259 -5.29 -4.70 -27.42
N LEU A 260 -4.07 -4.20 -27.22
CA LEU A 260 -3.71 -2.79 -27.44
C LEU A 260 -3.69 -2.41 -28.92
N GLY A 261 -3.88 -1.12 -29.21
CA GLY A 261 -3.71 -0.59 -30.57
C GLY A 261 -2.27 -0.74 -31.08
N LEU A 262 -2.07 -0.81 -32.40
CA LEU A 262 -0.75 -0.99 -33.02
C LEU A 262 0.30 0.03 -32.53
N ASP A 263 -0.09 1.30 -32.41
CA ASP A 263 0.80 2.36 -31.95
C ASP A 263 1.14 2.24 -30.46
N GLU A 264 0.17 1.87 -29.62
CA GLU A 264 0.37 1.64 -28.19
C GLU A 264 1.29 0.44 -27.95
N LYS A 265 1.09 -0.66 -28.68
CA LYS A 265 1.98 -1.83 -28.64
C LYS A 265 3.40 -1.44 -29.02
N ARG A 266 3.58 -0.71 -30.13
CA ARG A 266 4.90 -0.21 -30.56
C ARG A 266 5.55 0.65 -29.48
N GLN A 267 4.79 1.53 -28.83
CA GLN A 267 5.32 2.41 -27.80
C GLN A 267 5.71 1.62 -26.54
N ALA A 268 4.90 0.64 -26.13
CA ALA A 268 5.20 -0.24 -25.00
C ALA A 268 6.46 -1.09 -25.26
N LEU A 269 6.57 -1.72 -26.43
CA LEU A 269 7.75 -2.51 -26.82
C LEU A 269 9.00 -1.62 -26.92
N ARG A 270 8.90 -0.39 -27.44
CA ARG A 270 10.01 0.57 -27.45
C ARG A 270 10.48 0.93 -26.04
N ARG A 271 9.56 1.15 -25.10
CA ARG A 271 9.90 1.43 -23.69
C ARG A 271 10.59 0.22 -23.05
N LEU A 272 10.08 -0.99 -23.31
CA LEU A 272 10.68 -2.24 -22.82
C LEU A 272 12.10 -2.42 -23.36
N TYR A 273 12.30 -2.23 -24.67
CA TYR A 273 13.62 -2.29 -25.30
C TYR A 273 14.59 -1.22 -24.78
N THR A 274 14.10 0.00 -24.50
CA THR A 274 14.92 1.06 -23.91
C THR A 274 15.33 0.72 -22.48
N LEU A 275 14.43 0.11 -21.70
CA LEU A 275 14.71 -0.36 -20.35
C LEU A 275 15.79 -1.46 -20.38
N GLU A 276 15.62 -2.46 -21.26
CA GLU A 276 16.59 -3.53 -21.51
C GLU A 276 17.98 -2.96 -21.84
N ARG A 277 18.07 -2.01 -22.79
CA ARG A 277 19.34 -1.35 -23.11
C ARG A 277 19.93 -0.55 -21.96
N ARG A 278 19.12 0.10 -21.12
CA ARG A 278 19.63 0.81 -19.93
C ARG A 278 20.16 -0.15 -18.86
N MET A 279 19.54 -1.31 -18.73
CA MET A 279 19.95 -2.32 -17.76
C MET A 279 21.24 -3.05 -18.17
N TYR A 280 21.45 -3.26 -19.48
CA TYR A 280 22.62 -3.94 -20.03
C TYR A 280 23.69 -2.99 -20.62
N GLY A 281 23.44 -1.68 -20.62
CA GLY A 281 24.15 -0.69 -21.45
C GLY A 281 25.51 -0.19 -20.94
N ASP A 282 25.93 -0.56 -19.73
CA ASP A 282 27.22 -0.11 -19.16
C ASP A 282 28.35 -1.15 -19.33
N GLU A 283 28.13 -2.28 -20.02
CA GLU A 283 29.12 -3.35 -20.12
C GLU A 283 29.66 -3.66 -21.52
N GLN A 284 29.28 -2.89 -22.55
CA GLN A 284 29.90 -3.03 -23.89
C GLN A 284 30.90 -1.91 -24.12
N GLY A 285 31.95 -1.94 -23.31
CA GLY A 285 33.12 -1.06 -23.39
C GLY A 285 34.44 -1.82 -23.55
N GLU A 286 34.43 -3.06 -24.07
CA GLU A 286 35.64 -3.71 -24.57
C GLU A 286 35.38 -4.21 -25.99
N THR A 287 36.08 -3.58 -26.92
CA THR A 287 36.20 -4.01 -28.31
C THR A 287 36.95 -5.35 -28.34
N PRO A 288 36.52 -6.34 -29.15
CA PRO A 288 37.40 -7.46 -29.46
C PRO A 288 38.54 -6.90 -30.32
N GLY A 289 39.74 -6.84 -29.74
CA GLY A 289 40.96 -6.59 -30.48
C GLY A 289 41.22 -7.73 -31.47
N THR A 290 41.43 -7.32 -32.73
CA THR A 290 42.17 -7.98 -33.83
C THR A 290 42.05 -9.49 -34.00
#